data_AF-A0A934C4C1-F1
#
_entry.id   AF-A0A934C4C1-F1
#
_cell.length_a   1.000
_cell.length_b   1.000
_cell.length_c   1.000
_cell.angle_alpha   90.00
_cell.angle_beta   90.00
_cell.angle_gamma   90.00
#
_symmetry.space_group_name_H-M   'P 1'
#
loop_
_entity.id
_entity.type
_entity.pdbx_description
1 polymer ?
#
loop_
_entity_poly.entity_id
_entity_poly.type
_entity_poly.pdbx_seq_one_letter_code
_entity_poly.pdbx_strand_id
1 'polypeptide(L)'
;MGNVAEGGRRLHLVGAVAGSLWLVEPALAAISPGAPVTASPFSVDAANRQLAKLPAGDPWEQRPDGSTLAWGESHLLHALVNLYEATGEVRYLEEAARRGDRLLSHRDDRRGVVDGSGQSRPAWSMADKYVVAAATLVDEAGRPALQVRSVPTSHNNFTEIAVVADSTPGRFDLHVTNEHFRRSEEFTGLTAAAGGPRFVEASVNARTYVRGTKAGKYSDESRLIRVAVVAGGGAPRPQRVRLTPIPLAYTGYLGVIYHPMLRLAECVRADARAAALADAAARFVQAAEESYADADRRVWRDGPGDGEGYYLTCERGESFPYDNIGQPFNFLGRHTATLLALHRLTGEVRYRERAARMARLFQRRLRHDSDRDLYVWNYWYEPVTTTGWTAADGPSLNLPQMAPVATVEDVSHGVLDIVLVSSAHRAGMVFNDRDLQRFCRTLLQRVLTPERNGIHLRVDGTGGVAPDYLHALGGWLELARYDPAVYHEIRRTAEAAKVTDLGVVSALLKWERVLAGGR
;
A
#
# COMPACT_ATOMS: atom_id res chain seq x y z
N MET A 1 7.61 -27.24 10.02
CA MET A 1 6.83 -27.56 11.22
C MET A 1 7.44 -26.81 12.39
N GLY A 2 6.63 -26.12 13.20
CA GLY A 2 7.02 -25.58 14.51
C GLY A 2 7.49 -24.12 14.56
N ASN A 3 6.55 -23.21 14.85
CA ASN A 3 6.75 -21.87 15.44
C ASN A 3 7.63 -21.92 16.69
N VAL A 4 8.44 -20.87 16.94
CA VAL A 4 8.52 -20.19 18.25
C VAL A 4 8.99 -18.74 18.04
N ALA A 5 8.22 -17.80 18.59
CA ALA A 5 8.57 -16.41 18.85
C ALA A 5 9.22 -16.28 20.23
N GLU A 6 10.15 -15.34 20.43
CA GLU A 6 10.46 -14.72 21.73
C GLU A 6 11.52 -13.62 21.51
N GLY A 7 11.45 -12.41 22.06
CA GLY A 7 10.76 -11.98 23.28
C GLY A 7 11.77 -11.76 24.40
N GLY A 8 12.61 -10.71 24.31
CA GLY A 8 13.57 -10.35 25.36
C GLY A 8 12.93 -9.49 26.45
N ARG A 9 12.62 -10.10 27.60
CA ARG A 9 12.26 -9.43 28.87
C ARG A 9 13.51 -9.02 29.67
N ARG A 10 13.38 -7.99 30.52
CA ARG A 10 14.17 -7.85 31.76
C ARG A 10 13.25 -8.04 32.97
N LEU A 11 13.65 -9.03 33.79
CA LEU A 11 13.50 -9.27 35.24
C LEU A 11 12.70 -8.23 36.07
N HIS A 12 12.02 -8.51 37.18
CA HIS A 12 11.59 -9.66 38.01
C HIS A 12 11.26 -9.00 39.36
N LEU A 13 10.09 -9.27 39.96
CA LEU A 13 10.01 -9.79 41.33
C LEU A 13 8.57 -10.20 41.62
N VAL A 14 8.39 -11.49 41.96
CA VAL A 14 7.16 -12.05 42.50
C VAL A 14 7.43 -12.33 43.97
N GLY A 15 6.51 -11.93 44.84
CA GLY A 15 6.34 -12.49 46.17
C GLY A 15 4.92 -13.02 46.27
N ALA A 16 4.77 -14.34 46.38
CA ALA A 16 3.50 -15.02 46.62
C ALA A 16 3.33 -15.29 48.11
N VAL A 17 2.11 -15.11 48.63
CA VAL A 17 1.63 -15.79 49.84
C VAL A 17 0.17 -16.23 49.62
N ALA A 18 -0.11 -17.41 50.15
CA ALA A 18 -1.24 -18.32 49.96
C ALA A 18 -2.64 -17.82 50.39
N GLY A 19 -3.66 -18.49 49.85
CA GLY A 19 -4.60 -19.23 50.70
C GLY A 19 -6.06 -18.78 50.77
N SER A 20 -6.93 -19.62 50.21
CA SER A 20 -8.21 -20.08 50.77
C SER A 20 -9.49 -19.24 50.57
N LEU A 21 -10.51 -19.94 50.08
CA LEU A 21 -11.91 -19.53 49.91
C LEU A 21 -12.60 -19.17 51.23
N TRP A 22 -13.45 -18.14 51.21
CA TRP A 22 -14.70 -18.07 51.97
C TRP A 22 -15.78 -17.31 51.19
N LEU A 23 -17.00 -17.84 51.21
CA LEU A 23 -18.25 -17.23 50.74
C LEU A 23 -18.62 -16.03 51.62
N VAL A 24 -18.96 -14.89 51.02
CA VAL A 24 -19.70 -13.79 51.67
C VAL A 24 -20.74 -13.24 50.70
N GLU A 25 -21.98 -13.14 51.20
CA GLU A 25 -23.18 -12.58 50.56
C GLU A 25 -23.04 -11.11 50.10
N PRO A 26 -23.92 -10.61 49.20
CA PRO A 26 -23.71 -9.34 48.53
C PRO A 26 -24.01 -8.15 49.45
N ALA A 27 -23.01 -7.29 49.64
CA ALA A 27 -23.25 -5.95 50.16
C ALA A 27 -23.84 -5.08 49.03
N LEU A 28 -25.08 -4.61 49.21
CA LEU A 28 -25.65 -3.50 48.47
C LEU A 28 -24.78 -2.25 48.68
N ALA A 29 -23.86 -2.00 47.75
CA ALA A 29 -23.10 -0.76 47.72
C ALA A 29 -23.97 0.36 47.15
N ALA A 30 -24.16 1.40 47.94
CA ALA A 30 -24.82 2.63 47.56
C ALA A 30 -24.19 3.24 46.30
N ILE A 31 -25.04 3.63 45.35
CA ILE A 31 -24.66 4.38 44.15
C ILE A 31 -24.06 5.72 44.60
N SER A 32 -22.76 5.90 44.43
CA SER A 32 -22.16 7.24 44.49
C SER A 32 -22.63 8.07 43.30
N PRO A 33 -23.09 9.31 43.49
CA PRO A 33 -23.51 10.16 42.40
C PRO A 33 -22.27 10.68 41.64
N GLY A 34 -22.28 10.49 40.33
CA GLY A 34 -21.46 11.26 39.39
C GLY A 34 -20.00 10.83 39.27
N ALA A 35 -19.73 9.69 38.63
CA ALA A 35 -18.49 9.60 37.87
C ALA A 35 -18.50 10.76 36.84
N PRO A 36 -17.40 11.53 36.68
CA PRO A 36 -17.36 12.56 35.66
C PRO A 36 -17.70 11.90 34.33
N VAL A 37 -18.69 12.45 33.61
CA VAL A 37 -18.99 12.04 32.24
C VAL A 37 -17.68 12.17 31.48
N THR A 38 -17.02 11.05 31.23
CA THR A 38 -15.80 11.05 30.43
C THR A 38 -16.21 11.54 29.05
N ALA A 39 -15.67 12.69 28.65
CA ALA A 39 -15.99 13.26 27.34
C ALA A 39 -15.74 12.18 26.27
N SER A 40 -16.71 11.99 25.37
CA SER A 40 -16.62 10.92 24.36
C SER A 40 -15.30 11.03 23.59
N PRO A 41 -14.55 9.92 23.41
CA PRO A 41 -13.33 9.93 22.62
C PRO A 41 -13.60 10.28 21.15
N PHE A 42 -14.85 10.16 20.69
CA PHE A 42 -15.30 10.51 19.35
C PHE A 42 -16.01 11.86 19.37
N SER A 43 -15.22 12.93 19.46
CA SER A 43 -15.71 14.31 19.47
C SER A 43 -14.85 15.21 18.59
N VAL A 44 -15.42 16.31 18.12
CA VAL A 44 -14.70 17.35 17.37
C VAL A 44 -13.51 17.87 18.18
N ASP A 45 -13.67 18.05 19.48
CA ASP A 45 -12.58 18.46 20.38
C ASP A 45 -11.46 17.43 20.46
N ALA A 46 -11.78 16.13 20.51
CA ALA A 46 -10.78 15.07 20.47
C ALA A 46 -9.99 15.11 19.16
N ALA A 47 -10.68 15.23 18.02
CA ALA A 47 -10.05 15.36 16.71
C ALA A 47 -9.15 16.61 16.62
N ASN A 48 -9.63 17.77 17.09
CA ASN A 48 -8.85 19.01 17.12
C ASN A 48 -7.60 18.89 18.00
N ARG A 49 -7.69 18.22 19.17
CA ARG A 49 -6.52 17.94 20.02
C ARG A 49 -5.49 17.05 19.33
N GLN A 50 -5.90 16.15 18.43
CA GLN A 50 -4.97 15.35 17.64
C GLN A 50 -4.33 16.15 16.52
N LEU A 51 -5.11 16.94 15.80
CA LEU A 51 -4.59 17.85 14.78
C LEU A 51 -3.54 18.81 15.35
N ALA A 52 -3.78 19.35 16.55
CA ALA A 52 -2.84 20.23 17.25
C ALA A 52 -1.51 19.55 17.66
N LYS A 53 -1.47 18.21 17.70
CA LYS A 53 -0.25 17.43 18.01
C LYS A 53 0.55 17.06 16.76
N LEU A 54 0.00 17.28 15.56
CA LEU A 54 0.70 16.93 14.33
C LEU A 54 1.95 17.80 14.18
N PRO A 55 3.06 17.25 13.65
CA PRO A 55 4.24 18.04 13.33
C PRO A 55 3.90 19.20 12.39
N ALA A 56 4.47 20.37 12.67
CA ALA A 56 4.31 21.55 11.81
C ALA A 56 5.09 21.41 10.49
N GLY A 57 6.23 20.71 10.53
CA GLY A 57 7.08 20.46 9.37
C GLY A 57 6.43 19.58 8.31
N ASP A 58 6.98 19.65 7.10
CA ASP A 58 6.55 18.80 5.99
C ASP A 58 7.04 17.35 6.18
N PRO A 59 6.16 16.33 6.22
CA PRO A 59 6.59 14.94 6.32
C PRO A 59 7.57 14.52 5.21
N TRP A 60 7.50 15.16 4.04
CA TRP A 60 8.42 14.93 2.93
C TRP A 60 9.88 15.22 3.29
N GLU A 61 10.15 16.26 4.08
CA GLU A 61 11.52 16.66 4.44
C GLU A 61 12.23 15.59 5.27
N GLN A 62 11.47 14.83 6.06
CA GLN A 62 12.01 13.73 6.87
C GLN A 62 12.26 12.47 6.03
N ARG A 63 11.38 12.21 5.06
CA ARG A 63 11.47 11.04 4.18
C ARG A 63 10.91 11.35 2.79
N PRO A 64 11.76 11.80 1.84
CA PRO A 64 11.34 12.27 0.52
C PRO A 64 11.01 11.10 -0.41
N ASP A 65 9.92 10.41 -0.12
CA ASP A 65 9.44 9.22 -0.82
C ASP A 65 7.92 9.32 -1.02
N GLY A 66 7.45 9.00 -2.24
CA GLY A 66 6.01 9.02 -2.57
C GLY A 66 5.15 8.17 -1.65
N SER A 67 5.70 7.11 -1.05
CA SER A 67 5.03 6.25 -0.08
C SER A 67 4.70 7.00 1.22
N THR A 68 5.55 7.93 1.66
CA THR A 68 5.30 8.80 2.82
C THR A 68 4.06 9.67 2.59
N LEU A 69 3.91 10.17 1.37
CA LEU A 69 2.77 11.01 0.96
C LEU A 69 1.50 10.20 0.81
N ALA A 70 1.57 9.04 0.13
CA ALA A 70 0.43 8.18 -0.12
C ALA A 70 -0.15 7.61 1.19
N TRP A 71 0.67 7.04 2.07
CA TRP A 71 0.20 6.34 3.27
C TRP A 71 0.24 7.18 4.54
N GLY A 72 0.79 8.39 4.49
CA GLY A 72 0.77 9.35 5.61
C GLY A 72 -0.15 10.54 5.32
N GLU A 73 0.36 11.51 4.57
CA GLU A 73 -0.32 12.81 4.38
C GLU A 73 -1.71 12.67 3.73
N SER A 74 -1.90 11.70 2.82
CA SER A 74 -3.21 11.48 2.17
C SER A 74 -4.29 11.02 3.15
N HIS A 75 -3.95 10.23 4.18
CA HIS A 75 -4.90 9.83 5.22
C HIS A 75 -5.30 11.01 6.10
N LEU A 76 -4.38 11.93 6.37
CA LEU A 76 -4.67 13.16 7.07
C LEU A 76 -5.61 14.08 6.25
N LEU A 77 -5.38 14.22 4.94
CA LEU A 77 -6.29 14.96 4.07
C LEU A 77 -7.70 14.34 4.10
N HIS A 78 -7.79 13.02 4.08
CA HIS A 78 -9.06 12.31 4.24
C HIS A 78 -9.78 12.66 5.54
N ALA A 79 -9.05 12.68 6.66
CA ALA A 79 -9.61 13.04 7.96
C ALA A 79 -10.08 14.50 8.03
N LEU A 80 -9.32 15.43 7.44
CA LEU A 80 -9.71 16.84 7.35
C LEU A 80 -11.00 17.02 6.55
N VAL A 81 -11.11 16.36 5.39
CA VAL A 81 -12.35 16.41 4.61
C VAL A 81 -13.52 15.76 5.36
N ASN A 82 -13.30 14.66 6.08
CA ASN A 82 -14.34 14.05 6.93
C ASN A 82 -14.81 15.01 8.05
N LEU A 83 -13.89 15.75 8.67
CA LEU A 83 -14.23 16.76 9.68
C LEU A 83 -15.02 17.93 9.10
N TYR A 84 -14.71 18.35 7.87
CA TYR A 84 -15.56 19.31 7.15
C TYR A 84 -16.97 18.75 6.92
N GLU A 85 -17.10 17.53 6.41
CA GLU A 85 -18.42 16.91 6.19
C GLU A 85 -19.20 16.76 7.51
N ALA A 86 -18.51 16.46 8.61
CA ALA A 86 -19.09 16.32 9.95
C ALA A 86 -19.56 17.66 10.55
N THR A 87 -18.83 18.75 10.34
CA THR A 87 -19.04 20.03 11.07
C THR A 87 -19.58 21.15 10.18
N GLY A 88 -19.18 21.18 8.92
CA GLY A 88 -19.35 22.30 7.99
C GLY A 88 -18.36 23.45 8.24
N GLU A 89 -17.31 23.25 9.03
CA GLU A 89 -16.29 24.27 9.31
C GLU A 89 -15.23 24.32 8.19
N VAL A 90 -15.20 25.43 7.44
CA VAL A 90 -14.34 25.60 6.25
C VAL A 90 -12.84 25.50 6.55
N ARG A 91 -12.41 25.82 7.79
CA ARG A 91 -11.00 25.71 8.22
C ARG A 91 -10.38 24.33 7.97
N TYR A 92 -11.18 23.26 7.99
CA TYR A 92 -10.67 21.93 7.71
C TYR A 92 -10.34 21.75 6.22
N LEU A 93 -11.13 22.34 5.32
CA LEU A 93 -10.81 22.38 3.89
C LEU A 93 -9.67 23.33 3.59
N GLU A 94 -9.53 24.45 4.29
CA GLU A 94 -8.38 25.35 4.15
C GLU A 94 -7.07 24.63 4.46
N GLU A 95 -7.03 23.90 5.58
CA GLU A 95 -5.84 23.12 5.96
C GLU A 95 -5.59 21.97 4.97
N ALA A 96 -6.64 21.30 4.49
CA ALA A 96 -6.51 20.27 3.47
C ALA A 96 -6.00 20.84 2.13
N ALA A 97 -6.44 22.04 1.73
CA ALA A 97 -5.96 22.73 0.53
C ALA A 97 -4.49 23.11 0.67
N ARG A 98 -4.09 23.72 1.80
CA ARG A 98 -2.69 24.08 2.07
C ARG A 98 -1.76 22.86 1.99
N ARG A 99 -2.17 21.75 2.59
CA ARG A 99 -1.42 20.48 2.56
C ARG A 99 -1.43 19.83 1.18
N GLY A 100 -2.55 19.91 0.46
CA GLY A 100 -2.68 19.41 -0.92
C GLY A 100 -1.77 20.16 -1.91
N ASP A 101 -1.68 21.49 -1.81
CA ASP A 101 -0.75 22.29 -2.64
C ASP A 101 0.71 21.88 -2.37
N ARG A 102 1.05 21.61 -1.11
CA ARG A 102 2.37 21.10 -0.73
C ARG A 102 2.65 19.72 -1.32
N LEU A 103 1.68 18.80 -1.29
CA LEU A 103 1.76 17.51 -1.98
C LEU A 103 2.05 17.68 -3.48
N LEU A 104 1.38 18.62 -4.15
CA LEU A 104 1.64 18.89 -5.57
C LEU A 104 3.04 19.43 -5.84
N SER A 105 3.60 20.22 -4.92
CA SER A 105 4.97 20.72 -5.04
C SER A 105 6.03 19.61 -5.03
N HIS A 106 5.68 18.43 -4.49
CA HIS A 106 6.55 17.26 -4.43
C HIS A 106 6.50 16.35 -5.64
N ARG A 107 5.65 16.63 -6.63
CA ARG A 107 5.62 15.86 -7.87
C ARG A 107 6.98 15.92 -8.58
N ASP A 108 7.35 14.81 -9.20
CA ASP A 108 8.64 14.65 -9.86
C ASP A 108 8.83 15.68 -10.98
N ASP A 109 7.80 15.97 -11.78
CA ASP A 109 7.80 16.98 -12.85
C ASP A 109 8.00 18.41 -12.33
N ARG A 110 7.64 18.69 -11.07
CA ARG A 110 7.87 20.00 -10.44
C ARG A 110 9.27 20.11 -9.84
N ARG A 111 9.87 18.97 -9.50
CA ARG A 111 11.20 18.87 -8.88
C ARG A 111 12.31 18.52 -9.87
N GLY A 112 11.98 18.20 -11.12
CA GLY A 112 12.93 17.74 -12.13
C GLY A 112 13.51 16.35 -11.83
N VAL A 113 12.82 15.54 -11.02
CA VAL A 113 13.24 14.17 -10.71
C VAL A 113 12.89 13.27 -11.88
N VAL A 114 13.85 12.46 -12.33
CA VAL A 114 13.64 11.45 -13.37
C VAL A 114 13.51 10.07 -12.77
N ASP A 115 12.60 9.26 -13.29
CA ASP A 115 12.47 7.85 -12.93
C ASP A 115 13.46 6.96 -13.70
N GLY A 116 13.39 5.65 -13.47
CA GLY A 116 14.24 4.66 -14.15
C GLY A 116 14.10 4.62 -15.68
N SER A 117 13.07 5.23 -16.27
CA SER A 117 12.94 5.40 -17.73
C SER A 117 13.65 6.65 -18.25
N GLY A 118 14.24 7.46 -17.36
CA GLY A 118 14.88 8.73 -17.67
C GLY A 118 13.89 9.88 -17.89
N GLN A 119 12.61 9.69 -17.57
CA GLN A 119 11.56 10.70 -17.74
C GLN A 119 11.17 11.31 -16.39
N SER A 120 10.91 12.61 -16.38
CA SER A 120 10.26 13.28 -15.24
C SER A 120 8.75 13.27 -15.45
N ARG A 121 8.00 12.75 -14.48
CA ARG A 121 6.58 12.43 -14.64
C ARG A 121 5.69 13.23 -13.70
N PRO A 122 4.41 13.47 -14.07
CA PRO A 122 3.42 14.08 -13.20
C PRO A 122 2.97 13.11 -12.09
N ALA A 123 3.89 12.65 -11.24
CA ALA A 123 3.66 11.66 -10.20
C ALA A 123 4.70 11.83 -9.06
N TRP A 124 4.73 10.90 -8.11
CA TRP A 124 5.69 10.91 -7.00
C TRP A 124 6.50 9.62 -7.01
N SER A 125 7.83 9.76 -7.03
CA SER A 125 8.71 8.61 -7.07
C SER A 125 8.84 7.88 -5.72
N MET A 126 8.85 6.55 -5.78
CA MET A 126 9.43 5.72 -4.73
C MET A 126 10.95 5.75 -4.85
N ALA A 127 11.66 5.85 -3.74
CA ALA A 127 13.11 6.04 -3.68
C ALA A 127 13.85 4.89 -2.98
N ASP A 128 13.23 4.18 -2.03
CA ASP A 128 13.88 3.06 -1.32
C ASP A 128 13.01 1.79 -1.18
N LYS A 129 11.70 2.00 -1.07
CA LYS A 129 10.70 0.95 -0.83
C LYS A 129 10.09 0.50 -2.15
N TYR A 130 9.99 -0.81 -2.36
CA TYR A 130 9.37 -1.41 -3.55
C TYR A 130 10.07 -1.13 -4.88
N VAL A 131 11.25 -0.51 -4.86
CA VAL A 131 12.08 -0.28 -6.03
C VAL A 131 13.23 -1.27 -6.06
N VAL A 132 13.61 -1.67 -7.27
CA VAL A 132 14.86 -2.41 -7.46
C VAL A 132 16.03 -1.43 -7.45
N ALA A 133 17.22 -1.93 -7.19
CA ALA A 133 18.46 -1.18 -7.26
C ALA A 133 19.39 -1.80 -8.30
N ALA A 134 20.34 -1.01 -8.80
CA ALA A 134 21.32 -1.49 -9.77
C ALA A 134 22.73 -1.01 -9.48
N ALA A 135 23.69 -1.68 -10.09
CA ALA A 135 25.07 -1.26 -10.22
C ALA A 135 25.66 -1.82 -11.51
N THR A 136 26.73 -1.20 -11.99
CA THR A 136 27.54 -1.75 -13.10
C THR A 136 28.92 -2.07 -12.55
N LEU A 137 29.35 -3.32 -12.75
CA LEU A 137 30.73 -3.74 -12.50
C LEU A 137 31.53 -3.55 -13.79
N VAL A 138 32.70 -2.93 -13.69
CA VAL A 138 33.54 -2.60 -14.86
C VAL A 138 34.76 -3.51 -15.00
N ASP A 139 35.31 -3.63 -16.20
CA ASP A 139 36.60 -4.29 -16.47
C ASP A 139 37.80 -3.37 -16.16
N GLU A 140 39.02 -3.86 -16.40
CA GLU A 140 40.27 -3.09 -16.21
C GLU A 140 40.34 -1.82 -17.07
N ALA A 141 39.66 -1.80 -18.22
CA ALA A 141 39.58 -0.63 -19.09
C ALA A 141 38.46 0.34 -18.68
N GLY A 142 37.74 0.07 -17.57
CA GLY A 142 36.61 0.86 -17.10
C GLY A 142 35.33 0.67 -17.92
N ARG A 143 35.28 -0.32 -18.83
CA ARG A 143 34.09 -0.63 -19.63
C ARG A 143 33.14 -1.51 -18.83
N PRO A 144 31.82 -1.41 -19.02
CA PRO A 144 30.86 -2.31 -18.38
C PRO A 144 31.18 -3.79 -18.65
N ALA A 145 31.35 -4.57 -17.59
CA ALA A 145 31.57 -6.01 -17.62
C ALA A 145 30.30 -6.77 -17.23
N LEU A 146 29.71 -6.41 -16.09
CA LEU A 146 28.46 -7.00 -15.59
C LEU A 146 27.44 -5.92 -15.23
N GLN A 147 26.20 -6.11 -15.64
CA GLN A 147 25.05 -5.37 -15.11
C GLN A 147 24.48 -6.11 -13.92
N VAL A 148 24.26 -5.40 -12.81
CA VAL A 148 23.72 -5.98 -11.58
C VAL A 148 22.39 -5.34 -11.24
N ARG A 149 21.42 -6.15 -10.84
CA ARG A 149 20.09 -5.72 -10.41
C ARG A 149 19.69 -6.43 -9.13
N SER A 150 19.06 -5.72 -8.20
CA SER A 150 18.61 -6.33 -6.95
C SER A 150 17.43 -7.26 -7.16
N VAL A 151 17.31 -8.26 -6.28
CA VAL A 151 16.18 -9.21 -6.24
C VAL A 151 15.14 -8.85 -5.15
N PRO A 152 15.54 -8.41 -3.94
CA PRO A 152 14.58 -8.06 -2.89
C PRO A 152 13.68 -6.88 -3.27
N THR A 153 12.53 -6.79 -2.61
CA THR A 153 11.54 -5.73 -2.84
C THR A 153 11.86 -4.43 -2.10
N SER A 154 12.87 -4.38 -1.24
CA SER A 154 13.24 -3.19 -0.46
C SER A 154 14.63 -3.34 0.16
N HIS A 155 15.15 -2.25 0.74
CA HIS A 155 16.45 -2.21 1.44
C HIS A 155 17.63 -2.62 0.55
N ASN A 156 17.47 -2.41 -0.76
CA ASN A 156 18.45 -2.81 -1.76
C ASN A 156 19.69 -1.90 -1.73
N ASN A 157 19.55 -0.66 -1.24
CA ASN A 157 20.64 0.28 -0.99
C ASN A 157 21.62 -0.16 0.13
N PHE A 158 21.25 -1.15 0.94
CA PHE A 158 22.15 -1.76 1.93
C PHE A 158 22.98 -2.90 1.33
N THR A 159 22.84 -3.19 0.02
CA THR A 159 23.59 -4.25 -0.65
C THR A 159 24.91 -3.74 -1.21
N GLU A 160 26.02 -4.33 -0.79
CA GLU A 160 27.37 -4.12 -1.35
C GLU A 160 27.84 -5.36 -2.10
N ILE A 161 28.59 -5.15 -3.18
CA ILE A 161 29.23 -6.20 -3.98
C ILE A 161 30.72 -5.91 -4.02
N ALA A 162 31.53 -6.88 -3.60
CA ALA A 162 32.97 -6.87 -3.76
C ALA A 162 33.36 -7.91 -4.81
N VAL A 163 34.04 -7.45 -5.87
CA VAL A 163 34.73 -8.29 -6.84
C VAL A 163 36.16 -8.49 -6.34
N VAL A 164 36.60 -9.74 -6.24
CA VAL A 164 37.96 -10.10 -5.84
C VAL A 164 38.62 -10.85 -6.99
N ALA A 165 39.89 -10.54 -7.27
CA ALA A 165 40.65 -11.23 -8.29
C ALA A 165 40.90 -12.68 -7.87
N ASP A 166 40.68 -13.63 -8.78
CA ASP A 166 41.14 -15.00 -8.63
C ASP A 166 42.59 -15.11 -9.12
N SER A 167 43.34 -16.09 -8.60
CA SER A 167 44.70 -16.38 -9.05
C SER A 167 44.78 -16.83 -10.53
N THR A 168 43.66 -17.29 -11.10
CA THR A 168 43.51 -17.68 -12.49
C THR A 168 43.08 -16.49 -13.33
N PRO A 169 43.82 -16.12 -14.40
CA PRO A 169 43.43 -15.04 -15.29
C PRO A 169 42.02 -15.22 -15.86
N GLY A 170 41.21 -14.15 -15.81
CA GLY A 170 39.83 -14.16 -16.31
C GLY A 170 38.81 -14.81 -15.37
N ARG A 171 39.23 -15.26 -14.19
CA ARG A 171 38.33 -15.66 -13.09
C ARG A 171 38.27 -14.58 -12.01
N PHE A 172 37.18 -14.59 -11.26
CA PHE A 172 36.93 -13.67 -10.15
C PHE A 172 35.97 -14.27 -9.13
N ASP A 173 35.97 -13.70 -7.94
CA ASP A 173 35.02 -14.03 -6.89
C ASP A 173 34.08 -12.85 -6.65
N LEU A 174 32.84 -13.15 -6.24
CA LEU A 174 31.87 -12.16 -5.80
C LEU A 174 31.51 -12.39 -4.34
N HIS A 175 31.69 -11.36 -3.52
CA HIS A 175 31.14 -11.30 -2.16
C HIS A 175 30.03 -10.26 -2.13
N VAL A 176 28.80 -10.68 -1.83
CA VAL A 176 27.62 -9.83 -1.79
C VAL A 176 27.12 -9.76 -0.35
N THR A 177 26.98 -8.58 0.22
CA THR A 177 26.48 -8.41 1.58
C THR A 177 25.28 -7.51 1.60
N ASN A 178 24.34 -7.74 2.52
CA ASN A 178 23.29 -6.80 2.85
C ASN A 178 23.18 -6.67 4.37
N GLU A 179 23.46 -5.46 4.87
CA GLU A 179 23.50 -5.16 6.29
C GLU A 179 22.13 -5.28 6.96
N HIS A 180 21.08 -4.78 6.30
CA HIS A 180 19.71 -4.82 6.82
C HIS A 180 19.20 -6.25 7.00
N PHE A 181 19.37 -7.09 5.98
CA PHE A 181 18.97 -8.50 6.03
C PHE A 181 19.94 -9.37 6.83
N ARG A 182 21.09 -8.83 7.28
CA ARG A 182 22.17 -9.58 7.95
C ARG A 182 22.57 -10.82 7.16
N ARG A 183 22.79 -10.63 5.86
CA ARG A 183 23.06 -11.69 4.89
C ARG A 183 24.36 -11.43 4.16
N SER A 184 25.14 -12.49 3.95
CA SER A 184 26.32 -12.48 3.09
C SER A 184 26.27 -13.67 2.13
N GLU A 185 26.70 -13.46 0.90
CA GLU A 185 26.77 -14.45 -0.16
C GLU A 185 28.15 -14.44 -0.79
N GLU A 186 28.72 -15.61 -1.05
CA GLU A 186 30.06 -15.75 -1.60
C GLU A 186 30.06 -16.74 -2.76
N PHE A 187 30.58 -16.29 -3.90
CA PHE A 187 30.62 -17.07 -5.14
C PHE A 187 32.03 -17.05 -5.70
N THR A 188 32.69 -18.21 -5.70
CA THR A 188 34.11 -18.30 -6.07
C THR A 188 34.35 -18.90 -7.45
N GLY A 189 35.49 -18.56 -8.04
CA GLY A 189 35.99 -19.09 -9.31
C GLY A 189 35.11 -18.79 -10.51
N LEU A 190 34.38 -17.67 -10.50
CA LEU A 190 33.42 -17.29 -11.53
C LEU A 190 34.11 -16.88 -12.84
N THR A 191 33.39 -16.99 -13.95
CA THR A 191 33.84 -16.48 -15.25
C THR A 191 32.71 -15.78 -16.01
N ALA A 192 33.05 -14.75 -16.79
CA ALA A 192 32.13 -14.08 -17.71
C ALA A 192 31.97 -14.81 -19.06
N ALA A 193 32.78 -15.84 -19.34
CA ALA A 193 32.72 -16.60 -20.58
C ALA A 193 31.48 -17.51 -20.61
N ALA A 194 30.58 -17.28 -21.58
CA ALA A 194 29.40 -18.10 -21.78
C ALA A 194 29.78 -19.58 -22.03
N GLY A 195 29.11 -20.51 -21.34
CA GLY A 195 29.42 -21.94 -21.40
C GLY A 195 30.66 -22.38 -20.61
N GLY A 196 31.40 -21.45 -20.01
CA GLY A 196 32.55 -21.77 -19.16
C GLY A 196 32.16 -22.43 -17.83
N PRO A 197 33.06 -23.23 -17.22
CA PRO A 197 32.82 -23.78 -15.90
C PRO A 197 32.73 -22.64 -14.88
N ARG A 198 31.60 -22.58 -14.14
CA ARG A 198 31.22 -21.48 -13.24
C ARG A 198 30.88 -20.16 -13.96
N PHE A 199 30.21 -20.24 -15.11
CA PHE A 199 29.63 -19.07 -15.77
C PHE A 199 28.79 -18.25 -14.78
N VAL A 200 29.05 -16.95 -14.71
CA VAL A 200 28.59 -16.08 -13.62
C VAL A 200 27.06 -16.00 -13.53
N GLU A 201 26.34 -15.85 -14.64
CA GLU A 201 24.88 -15.76 -14.60
C GLU A 201 24.26 -17.05 -14.09
N ALA A 202 24.76 -18.21 -14.54
CA ALA A 202 24.24 -19.52 -14.15
C ALA A 202 24.62 -19.91 -12.71
N SER A 203 25.68 -19.32 -12.17
CA SER A 203 26.21 -19.62 -10.83
C SER A 203 25.67 -18.68 -9.75
N VAL A 204 25.32 -17.44 -10.11
CA VAL A 204 24.86 -16.41 -9.18
C VAL A 204 23.33 -16.26 -9.21
N ASN A 205 22.70 -16.29 -10.38
CA ASN A 205 21.29 -15.95 -10.50
C ASN A 205 20.39 -17.07 -9.94
N ALA A 206 19.46 -16.70 -9.06
CA ALA A 206 18.51 -17.66 -8.52
C ALA A 206 17.65 -18.32 -9.61
N ARG A 207 17.54 -19.64 -9.53
CA ARG A 207 16.77 -20.45 -10.49
C ARG A 207 15.28 -20.49 -10.19
N THR A 208 14.88 -20.05 -9.01
CA THR A 208 13.48 -19.90 -8.59
C THR A 208 13.33 -18.66 -7.74
N TYR A 209 12.27 -17.89 -7.98
CA TYR A 209 11.95 -16.81 -7.06
C TYR A 209 11.24 -17.38 -5.82
N VAL A 210 11.82 -17.13 -4.66
CA VAL A 210 11.24 -17.44 -3.36
C VAL A 210 11.17 -16.12 -2.61
N ARG A 211 10.00 -15.80 -2.03
CA ARG A 211 9.83 -14.56 -1.28
C ARG A 211 10.76 -14.54 -0.06
N GLY A 212 11.44 -13.41 0.11
CA GLY A 212 12.17 -13.05 1.31
C GLY A 212 13.67 -13.33 1.25
N THR A 213 14.39 -12.60 2.08
CA THR A 213 15.85 -12.66 2.19
C THR A 213 16.21 -13.06 3.61
N LYS A 214 16.56 -14.33 3.82
CA LYS A 214 16.91 -14.85 5.16
C LYS A 214 18.36 -14.46 5.52
N ALA A 215 18.55 -14.09 6.78
CA ALA A 215 19.86 -13.82 7.37
C ALA A 215 20.75 -15.07 7.35
N GLY A 216 22.06 -14.88 7.24
CA GLY A 216 23.03 -15.98 7.21
C GLY A 216 24.09 -15.85 6.12
N LYS A 217 24.89 -16.91 5.95
CA LYS A 217 25.95 -17.03 4.96
C LYS A 217 25.56 -18.06 3.88
N TYR A 218 25.74 -17.75 2.61
CA TYR A 218 25.27 -18.56 1.49
C TYR A 218 26.28 -18.57 0.33
N SER A 219 26.24 -19.61 -0.50
CA SER A 219 27.16 -19.76 -1.64
C SER A 219 26.54 -20.36 -2.90
N ASP A 220 25.25 -20.73 -2.85
CA ASP A 220 24.63 -21.58 -3.86
C ASP A 220 24.01 -20.76 -5.00
N GLU A 221 23.17 -19.79 -4.64
CA GLU A 221 22.55 -18.80 -5.53
C GLU A 221 22.30 -17.50 -4.75
N SER A 222 22.19 -16.39 -5.47
CA SER A 222 21.95 -15.09 -4.87
C SER A 222 20.47 -14.82 -4.66
N ARG A 223 20.13 -14.36 -3.45
CA ARG A 223 18.83 -13.80 -3.07
C ARG A 223 18.91 -12.28 -2.88
N LEU A 224 20.05 -11.68 -3.20
CA LEU A 224 20.30 -10.24 -3.12
C LEU A 224 20.38 -9.60 -4.51
N ILE A 225 21.01 -10.29 -5.47
CA ILE A 225 21.30 -9.75 -6.80
C ILE A 225 21.03 -10.75 -7.92
N ARG A 226 20.85 -10.21 -9.10
CA ARG A 226 20.94 -10.88 -10.39
C ARG A 226 21.97 -10.15 -11.23
N VAL A 227 22.79 -10.91 -11.95
CA VAL A 227 23.86 -10.41 -12.81
C VAL A 227 23.61 -10.79 -14.26
N ALA A 228 24.00 -9.92 -15.18
CA ALA A 228 24.02 -10.17 -16.62
C ALA A 228 25.35 -9.71 -17.20
N VAL A 229 25.97 -10.54 -18.04
CA VAL A 229 27.22 -10.22 -18.74
C VAL A 229 26.92 -9.22 -19.85
N VAL A 230 27.76 -8.18 -19.94
CA VAL A 230 27.69 -7.22 -21.05
C VAL A 230 28.42 -7.80 -22.25
N ALA A 231 27.78 -7.82 -23.41
CA ALA A 231 28.38 -8.32 -24.65
C ALA A 231 29.68 -7.57 -24.98
N GLY A 232 30.77 -8.31 -25.20
CA GLY A 232 32.10 -7.74 -25.44
C GLY A 232 32.82 -7.19 -24.20
N GLY A 233 32.21 -7.28 -23.02
CA GLY A 233 32.81 -6.93 -21.74
C GLY A 233 33.87 -7.96 -21.32
N GLY A 234 34.96 -7.50 -20.71
CA GLY A 234 35.98 -8.36 -20.10
C GLY A 234 35.54 -8.91 -18.73
N ALA A 235 36.44 -9.63 -18.06
CA ALA A 235 36.24 -9.96 -16.64
C ALA A 235 36.19 -8.68 -15.79
N PRO A 236 35.29 -8.59 -14.79
CA PRO A 236 35.24 -7.42 -13.92
C PRO A 236 36.54 -7.30 -13.12
N ARG A 237 37.07 -6.08 -13.01
CA ARG A 237 38.24 -5.80 -12.16
C ARG A 237 37.88 -5.88 -10.68
N PRO A 238 38.86 -6.09 -9.77
CA PRO A 238 38.64 -5.94 -8.34
C PRO A 238 38.06 -4.57 -7.99
N GLN A 239 36.90 -4.55 -7.36
CA GLN A 239 36.18 -3.32 -7.03
C GLN A 239 35.13 -3.58 -5.94
N ARG A 240 34.67 -2.51 -5.30
CA ARG A 240 33.49 -2.54 -4.43
C ARG A 240 32.46 -1.55 -4.94
N VAL A 241 31.22 -1.99 -5.03
CA VAL A 241 30.10 -1.13 -5.43
C VAL A 241 28.92 -1.37 -4.51
N ARG A 242 28.18 -0.30 -4.22
CA ARG A 242 26.90 -0.36 -3.52
C ARG A 242 25.78 -0.22 -4.54
N LEU A 243 24.70 -0.99 -4.37
CA LEU A 243 23.54 -0.85 -5.26
C LEU A 243 22.86 0.49 -5.02
N THR A 244 22.44 1.15 -6.10
CA THR A 244 21.69 2.40 -6.05
C THR A 244 20.24 2.14 -6.44
N PRO A 245 19.25 2.46 -5.59
CA PRO A 245 17.83 2.36 -5.95
C PRO A 245 17.52 3.12 -7.23
N ILE A 246 16.68 2.54 -8.08
CA ILE A 246 16.21 3.19 -9.29
C ILE A 246 14.84 3.81 -8.96
N PRO A 247 14.67 5.14 -8.98
CA PRO A 247 13.39 5.76 -8.70
C PRO A 247 12.28 5.28 -9.64
N LEU A 248 11.06 5.18 -9.10
CA LEU A 248 9.88 4.86 -9.90
C LEU A 248 8.74 5.82 -9.58
N ALA A 249 8.36 6.63 -10.56
CA ALA A 249 7.12 7.40 -10.59
C ALA A 249 5.90 6.46 -10.60
N TYR A 250 5.47 6.04 -9.41
CA TYR A 250 4.57 4.91 -9.26
C TYR A 250 3.11 5.32 -9.37
N THR A 251 2.42 4.84 -10.41
CA THR A 251 1.04 5.23 -10.70
C THR A 251 0.05 4.73 -9.65
N GLY A 252 0.36 3.66 -8.92
CA GLY A 252 -0.52 3.18 -7.84
C GLY A 252 -0.77 4.22 -6.74
N TYR A 253 0.10 5.21 -6.57
CA TYR A 253 -0.11 6.29 -5.59
C TYR A 253 -1.04 7.41 -6.07
N LEU A 254 -1.32 7.52 -7.37
CA LEU A 254 -2.15 8.60 -7.91
C LEU A 254 -3.54 8.58 -7.27
N GLY A 255 -4.20 7.41 -7.26
CA GLY A 255 -5.52 7.30 -6.66
C GLY A 255 -5.52 7.53 -5.14
N VAL A 256 -4.45 7.15 -4.45
CA VAL A 256 -4.35 7.33 -2.99
C VAL A 256 -4.22 8.82 -2.64
N ILE A 257 -3.36 9.54 -3.37
CA ILE A 257 -3.03 10.94 -3.11
C ILE A 257 -4.13 11.88 -3.61
N TYR A 258 -4.60 11.69 -4.85
CA TYR A 258 -5.58 12.61 -5.44
C TYR A 258 -6.98 12.45 -4.87
N HIS A 259 -7.38 11.26 -4.43
CA HIS A 259 -8.76 11.05 -3.95
C HIS A 259 -9.22 12.05 -2.87
N PRO A 260 -8.50 12.28 -1.75
CA PRO A 260 -8.93 13.28 -0.77
C PRO A 260 -8.91 14.71 -1.31
N MET A 261 -7.98 15.04 -2.22
CA MET A 261 -7.90 16.35 -2.86
C MET A 261 -9.10 16.61 -3.78
N LEU A 262 -9.56 15.58 -4.51
CA LEU A 262 -10.76 15.67 -5.33
C LEU A 262 -12.03 15.66 -4.50
N ARG A 263 -12.07 14.95 -3.36
CA ARG A 263 -13.18 15.09 -2.40
C ARG A 263 -13.31 16.53 -1.91
N LEU A 264 -12.19 17.20 -1.61
CA LEU A 264 -12.21 18.64 -1.30
C LEU A 264 -12.80 19.43 -2.46
N ALA A 265 -12.38 19.19 -3.70
CA ALA A 265 -12.93 19.88 -4.87
C ALA A 265 -14.46 19.66 -5.02
N GLU A 266 -14.96 18.46 -4.70
CA GLU A 266 -16.39 18.19 -4.65
C GLU A 266 -17.11 18.97 -3.55
N CYS A 267 -16.53 19.07 -2.36
CA CYS A 267 -17.06 19.90 -1.27
C CYS A 267 -17.10 21.38 -1.66
N VAL A 268 -16.04 21.91 -2.25
CA VAL A 268 -15.95 23.31 -2.72
C VAL A 268 -17.01 23.61 -3.77
N ARG A 269 -17.26 22.69 -4.70
CA ARG A 269 -18.31 22.85 -5.70
C ARG A 269 -19.72 22.78 -5.11
N ALA A 270 -19.92 21.96 -4.08
CA ALA A 270 -21.23 21.73 -3.47
C ALA A 270 -21.63 22.78 -2.43
N ASP A 271 -20.68 23.55 -1.90
CA ASP A 271 -20.91 24.48 -0.78
C ASP A 271 -20.30 25.86 -1.01
N ALA A 272 -21.17 26.87 -1.14
CA ALA A 272 -20.76 28.25 -1.36
C ALA A 272 -19.86 28.82 -0.24
N ARG A 273 -19.90 28.26 0.98
CA ARG A 273 -19.02 28.69 2.09
C ARG A 273 -17.55 28.40 1.82
N ALA A 274 -17.26 27.40 0.98
CA ALA A 274 -15.91 27.01 0.60
C ALA A 274 -15.45 27.63 -0.73
N ALA A 275 -16.20 28.59 -1.30
CA ALA A 275 -15.92 29.19 -2.60
C ALA A 275 -14.52 29.84 -2.71
N ALA A 276 -13.96 30.34 -1.59
CA ALA A 276 -12.60 30.88 -1.55
C ALA A 276 -11.50 29.84 -1.89
N LEU A 277 -11.83 28.55 -1.85
CA LEU A 277 -10.93 27.45 -2.18
C LEU A 277 -11.07 26.96 -3.64
N ALA A 278 -11.85 27.66 -4.48
CA ALA A 278 -12.09 27.29 -5.87
C ALA A 278 -10.79 27.13 -6.68
N ASP A 279 -9.82 28.03 -6.50
CA ASP A 279 -8.55 27.96 -7.22
C ASP A 279 -7.71 26.74 -6.81
N ALA A 280 -7.71 26.39 -5.52
CA ALA A 280 -7.04 25.18 -5.03
C ALA A 280 -7.72 23.92 -5.59
N ALA A 281 -9.05 23.88 -5.56
CA ALA A 281 -9.82 22.79 -6.14
C ALA A 281 -9.54 22.61 -7.64
N ALA A 282 -9.48 23.70 -8.41
CA ALA A 282 -9.16 23.67 -9.84
C ALA A 282 -7.74 23.14 -10.10
N ARG A 283 -6.74 23.59 -9.32
CA ARG A 283 -5.37 23.05 -9.40
C ARG A 283 -5.32 21.55 -9.15
N PHE A 284 -6.08 21.05 -8.17
CA PHE A 284 -6.09 19.63 -7.84
C PHE A 284 -6.72 18.78 -8.93
N VAL A 285 -7.82 19.26 -9.53
CA VAL A 285 -8.44 18.61 -10.69
C VAL A 285 -7.46 18.56 -11.85
N GLN A 286 -6.89 19.70 -12.24
CA GLN A 286 -5.94 19.76 -13.35
C GLN A 286 -4.74 18.83 -13.12
N ALA A 287 -4.15 18.86 -11.92
CA ALA A 287 -3.01 18.02 -11.57
C ALA A 287 -3.34 16.53 -11.71
N ALA A 288 -4.52 16.11 -11.25
CA ALA A 288 -4.98 14.74 -11.40
C ALA A 288 -5.20 14.37 -12.88
N GLU A 289 -5.79 15.26 -13.69
CA GLU A 289 -5.97 15.02 -15.13
C GLU A 289 -4.64 14.82 -15.86
N GLU A 290 -3.61 15.63 -15.55
CA GLU A 290 -2.25 15.49 -16.09
C GLU A 290 -1.64 14.13 -15.73
N SER A 291 -1.73 13.73 -14.45
CA SER A 291 -1.20 12.46 -13.97
C SER A 291 -1.88 11.25 -14.62
N TYR A 292 -3.20 11.29 -14.75
CA TYR A 292 -3.94 10.21 -15.40
C TYR A 292 -3.69 10.19 -16.90
N ALA A 293 -3.51 11.33 -17.57
CA ALA A 293 -3.14 11.35 -18.99
C ALA A 293 -1.80 10.65 -19.27
N ASP A 294 -0.80 10.77 -18.38
CA ASP A 294 0.45 9.97 -18.46
C ASP A 294 0.17 8.48 -18.20
N ALA A 295 -0.52 8.16 -17.10
CA ALA A 295 -0.79 6.78 -16.71
C ALA A 295 -1.59 6.01 -17.78
N ASP A 296 -2.58 6.66 -18.39
CA ASP A 296 -3.41 6.13 -19.46
C ASP A 296 -2.61 5.74 -20.69
N ARG A 297 -1.67 6.61 -21.08
CA ARG A 297 -0.84 6.41 -22.28
C ARG A 297 0.13 5.25 -22.10
N ARG A 298 0.61 5.05 -20.87
CA ARG A 298 1.75 4.19 -20.59
C ARG A 298 1.34 2.82 -20.04
N VAL A 299 0.53 2.83 -18.98
CA VAL A 299 0.31 1.65 -18.14
C VAL A 299 -1.13 1.15 -18.10
N TRP A 300 -2.10 1.81 -18.76
CA TRP A 300 -3.44 1.25 -18.91
C TRP A 300 -3.45 0.03 -19.84
N ARG A 301 -4.22 -1.00 -19.48
CA ARG A 301 -4.47 -2.18 -20.30
C ARG A 301 -5.94 -2.55 -20.25
N ASP A 302 -6.50 -2.93 -21.40
CA ASP A 302 -7.81 -3.58 -21.47
C ASP A 302 -7.69 -5.08 -21.15
N GLY A 303 -8.81 -5.68 -20.72
CA GLY A 303 -8.86 -7.08 -20.34
C GLY A 303 -8.58 -7.32 -18.85
N PRO A 304 -8.24 -8.56 -18.44
CA PRO A 304 -8.07 -9.73 -19.30
C PRO A 304 -9.40 -10.31 -19.84
N GLY A 305 -10.54 -10.03 -19.21
CA GLY A 305 -11.86 -10.39 -19.73
C GLY A 305 -12.57 -9.25 -20.47
N ASP A 306 -13.65 -9.58 -21.19
CA ASP A 306 -14.43 -8.59 -21.93
C ASP A 306 -14.99 -7.49 -21.03
N GLY A 307 -14.71 -6.24 -21.39
CA GLY A 307 -15.13 -5.06 -20.64
C GLY A 307 -14.37 -4.83 -19.33
N GLU A 308 -13.28 -5.55 -19.09
CA GLU A 308 -12.35 -5.32 -17.98
C GLU A 308 -11.19 -4.40 -18.41
N GLY A 309 -10.42 -3.94 -17.43
CA GLY A 309 -9.23 -3.14 -17.64
C GLY A 309 -8.57 -2.77 -16.31
N TYR A 310 -7.28 -2.47 -16.37
CA TYR A 310 -6.43 -2.23 -15.21
C TYR A 310 -5.22 -1.38 -15.57
N TYR A 311 -4.59 -0.80 -14.54
CA TYR A 311 -3.24 -0.24 -14.69
C TYR A 311 -2.19 -1.28 -14.32
N LEU A 312 -1.07 -1.28 -15.05
CA LEU A 312 0.14 -1.99 -14.66
C LEU A 312 0.80 -1.29 -13.46
N THR A 313 1.55 -2.06 -12.67
CA THR A 313 2.44 -1.55 -11.63
C THR A 313 3.47 -0.57 -12.22
N CYS A 314 4.06 -0.93 -13.36
CA CYS A 314 4.96 -0.13 -14.18
C CYS A 314 5.20 -0.85 -15.53
N GLU A 315 5.94 -0.24 -16.45
CA GLU A 315 6.35 -0.91 -17.70
C GLU A 315 7.40 -2.00 -17.45
N ARG A 316 7.51 -2.93 -18.40
CA ARG A 316 8.45 -4.06 -18.28
C ARG A 316 9.88 -3.53 -18.21
N GLY A 317 10.61 -3.93 -17.17
CA GLY A 317 11.97 -3.50 -16.88
C GLY A 317 12.10 -2.23 -16.04
N GLU A 318 11.00 -1.54 -15.72
CA GLU A 318 11.03 -0.42 -14.78
C GLU A 318 11.25 -0.90 -13.34
N SER A 319 11.39 0.02 -12.40
CA SER A 319 11.86 -0.26 -11.04
C SER A 319 10.76 -0.72 -10.09
N PHE A 320 10.14 -1.88 -10.38
CA PHE A 320 9.21 -2.54 -9.47
C PHE A 320 9.37 -4.07 -9.55
N PRO A 321 9.37 -4.81 -8.43
CA PRO A 321 9.50 -6.27 -8.46
C PRO A 321 8.49 -6.98 -9.37
N TYR A 322 7.26 -6.46 -9.45
CA TYR A 322 6.20 -7.00 -10.30
C TYR A 322 6.00 -6.17 -11.57
N ASP A 323 7.07 -5.75 -12.24
CA ASP A 323 7.00 -4.93 -13.45
C ASP A 323 6.15 -5.60 -14.53
N ASN A 324 5.36 -4.78 -15.25
CA ASN A 324 4.42 -5.22 -16.29
C ASN A 324 3.37 -6.26 -15.83
N ILE A 325 3.13 -6.33 -14.52
CA ILE A 325 1.98 -7.04 -13.93
C ILE A 325 0.92 -6.00 -13.56
N GLY A 326 -0.36 -6.34 -13.73
CA GLY A 326 -1.47 -5.49 -13.30
C GLY A 326 -1.39 -5.17 -11.81
N GLN A 327 -1.76 -3.96 -11.39
CA GLN A 327 -1.73 -3.58 -9.98
C GLN A 327 -2.73 -4.41 -9.15
N PRO A 328 -2.44 -4.67 -7.85
CA PRO A 328 -3.42 -5.29 -6.95
C PRO A 328 -4.65 -4.40 -6.73
N PHE A 329 -5.73 -5.02 -6.23
CA PHE A 329 -7.05 -4.37 -6.18
C PHE A 329 -7.07 -3.11 -5.32
N ASN A 330 -6.29 -3.08 -4.25
CA ASN A 330 -6.19 -1.94 -3.36
C ASN A 330 -5.82 -0.63 -4.11
N PHE A 331 -4.88 -0.69 -5.06
CA PHE A 331 -4.52 0.46 -5.90
C PHE A 331 -5.59 0.74 -6.96
N LEU A 332 -6.11 -0.29 -7.62
CA LEU A 332 -7.21 -0.15 -8.59
C LEU A 332 -8.46 0.47 -7.95
N GLY A 333 -8.73 0.20 -6.68
CA GLY A 333 -9.86 0.74 -5.95
C GLY A 333 -9.74 2.23 -5.68
N ARG A 334 -8.54 2.69 -5.31
CA ARG A 334 -8.26 4.12 -5.20
C ARG A 334 -8.25 4.81 -6.55
N HIS A 335 -7.78 4.16 -7.62
CA HIS A 335 -7.95 4.69 -8.96
C HIS A 335 -9.43 4.84 -9.33
N THR A 336 -10.26 3.84 -9.06
CA THR A 336 -11.70 3.85 -9.36
C THR A 336 -12.39 5.05 -8.71
N ALA A 337 -12.21 5.27 -7.40
CA ALA A 337 -12.85 6.38 -6.71
C ALA A 337 -12.38 7.76 -7.22
N THR A 338 -11.09 7.90 -7.49
CA THR A 338 -10.48 9.13 -8.01
C THR A 338 -10.98 9.45 -9.42
N LEU A 339 -11.02 8.46 -10.30
CA LEU A 339 -11.54 8.62 -11.66
C LEU A 339 -13.03 8.96 -11.65
N LEU A 340 -13.83 8.39 -10.75
CA LEU A 340 -15.23 8.77 -10.61
C LEU A 340 -15.42 10.18 -10.06
N ALA A 341 -14.54 10.64 -9.16
CA ALA A 341 -14.52 12.05 -8.75
C ALA A 341 -14.15 12.97 -9.93
N LEU A 342 -13.12 12.63 -10.72
CA LEU A 342 -12.78 13.37 -11.94
C LEU A 342 -13.94 13.43 -12.92
N HIS A 343 -14.61 12.30 -13.19
CA HIS A 343 -15.79 12.28 -14.05
C HIS A 343 -16.88 13.24 -13.54
N ARG A 344 -17.18 13.20 -12.25
CA ARG A 344 -18.17 14.11 -11.66
C ARG A 344 -17.73 15.55 -11.73
N LEU A 345 -16.44 15.86 -11.59
CA LEU A 345 -15.89 17.22 -11.56
C LEU A 345 -15.74 17.85 -12.97
N THR A 346 -15.42 17.05 -13.97
CA THR A 346 -15.07 17.50 -15.33
C THR A 346 -16.13 17.17 -16.38
N GLY A 347 -16.95 16.14 -16.14
CA GLY A 347 -17.87 15.58 -17.14
C GLY A 347 -17.23 14.56 -18.09
N GLU A 348 -15.90 14.38 -18.04
CA GLU A 348 -15.17 13.52 -18.98
C GLU A 348 -15.54 12.04 -18.82
N VAL A 349 -16.11 11.45 -19.88
CA VAL A 349 -16.69 10.09 -19.85
C VAL A 349 -15.62 9.01 -19.72
N ARG A 350 -14.42 9.24 -20.27
CA ARG A 350 -13.29 8.29 -20.22
C ARG A 350 -12.97 7.82 -18.80
N TYR A 351 -13.11 8.71 -17.82
CA TYR A 351 -12.83 8.38 -16.42
C TYR A 351 -13.87 7.41 -15.84
N ARG A 352 -15.14 7.61 -16.19
CA ARG A 352 -16.24 6.68 -15.84
C ARG A 352 -16.03 5.31 -16.47
N GLU A 353 -15.61 5.25 -17.73
CA GLU A 353 -15.39 4.00 -18.45
C GLU A 353 -14.25 3.18 -17.86
N ARG A 354 -13.11 3.81 -17.54
CA ARG A 354 -11.98 3.13 -16.88
C ARG A 354 -12.35 2.62 -15.49
N ALA A 355 -13.04 3.44 -14.70
CA ALA A 355 -13.58 3.03 -13.41
C ALA A 355 -14.50 1.81 -13.53
N ALA A 356 -15.41 1.78 -14.51
CA ALA A 356 -16.29 0.64 -14.75
C ALA A 356 -15.53 -0.63 -15.13
N ARG A 357 -14.45 -0.51 -15.91
CA ARG A 357 -13.59 -1.62 -16.32
C ARG A 357 -12.83 -2.24 -15.14
N MET A 358 -12.22 -1.42 -14.29
CA MET A 358 -11.58 -1.90 -13.05
C MET A 358 -12.60 -2.50 -12.07
N ALA A 359 -13.80 -1.91 -11.96
CA ALA A 359 -14.85 -2.42 -11.11
C ALA A 359 -15.36 -3.79 -11.57
N ARG A 360 -15.53 -4.00 -12.89
CA ARG A 360 -15.90 -5.31 -13.47
C ARG A 360 -14.83 -6.36 -13.24
N LEU A 361 -13.56 -5.97 -13.37
CA LEU A 361 -12.43 -6.85 -13.05
C LEU A 361 -12.56 -7.37 -11.62
N PHE A 362 -12.76 -6.47 -10.64
CA PHE A 362 -12.93 -6.83 -9.24
C PHE A 362 -14.17 -7.71 -9.00
N GLN A 363 -15.35 -7.30 -9.51
CA GLN A 363 -16.61 -8.03 -9.33
C GLN A 363 -16.50 -9.49 -9.76
N ARG A 364 -15.87 -9.76 -10.91
CA ARG A 364 -15.75 -11.12 -11.46
C ARG A 364 -14.77 -12.01 -10.71
N ARG A 365 -13.96 -11.46 -9.79
CA ARG A 365 -13.07 -12.22 -8.89
C ARG A 365 -13.60 -12.34 -7.46
N LEU A 366 -14.82 -11.86 -7.18
CA LEU A 366 -15.45 -12.06 -5.87
C LEU A 366 -15.84 -13.53 -5.69
N ARG A 367 -15.55 -14.08 -4.50
CA ARG A 367 -16.06 -15.39 -4.08
C ARG A 367 -17.27 -15.18 -3.18
N HIS A 368 -18.40 -15.74 -3.58
CA HIS A 368 -19.63 -15.71 -2.80
C HIS A 368 -19.67 -16.91 -1.84
N ASP A 369 -19.78 -16.64 -0.53
CA ASP A 369 -20.15 -17.64 0.48
C ASP A 369 -21.69 -17.64 0.54
N SER A 370 -22.32 -18.67 -0.04
CA SER A 370 -23.79 -18.77 -0.13
C SER A 370 -24.46 -19.02 1.22
N ASP A 371 -23.77 -19.70 2.14
CA ASP A 371 -24.32 -20.08 3.45
C ASP A 371 -24.45 -18.86 4.36
N ARG A 372 -23.51 -17.92 4.22
CA ARG A 372 -23.50 -16.65 4.99
C ARG A 372 -23.97 -15.45 4.19
N ASP A 373 -24.22 -15.65 2.90
CA ASP A 373 -24.52 -14.64 1.88
C ASP A 373 -23.60 -13.42 2.00
N LEU A 374 -22.28 -13.65 1.91
CA LEU A 374 -21.24 -12.62 1.99
C LEU A 374 -20.17 -12.80 0.90
N TYR A 375 -19.32 -11.79 0.71
CA TYR A 375 -18.19 -11.85 -0.23
C TYR A 375 -16.84 -12.02 0.45
N VAL A 376 -15.97 -12.82 -0.15
CA VAL A 376 -14.54 -12.89 0.17
C VAL A 376 -13.76 -12.71 -1.13
N TRP A 377 -12.62 -12.04 -1.07
CA TRP A 377 -11.77 -11.82 -2.25
C TRP A 377 -10.28 -11.97 -1.93
N ASN A 378 -9.47 -12.00 -2.98
CA ASN A 378 -8.02 -12.02 -2.88
C ASN A 378 -7.46 -10.61 -3.06
N TYR A 379 -6.27 -10.35 -2.53
CA TYR A 379 -5.52 -9.10 -2.70
C TYR A 379 -5.20 -8.75 -4.16
N TRP A 380 -4.99 -9.79 -4.96
CA TRP A 380 -4.62 -9.67 -6.37
C TRP A 380 -5.51 -10.57 -7.23
N TYR A 381 -5.25 -10.57 -8.53
CA TYR A 381 -5.92 -11.35 -9.56
C TYR A 381 -4.88 -11.96 -10.49
N GLU A 382 -5.34 -12.55 -11.59
CA GLU A 382 -4.50 -13.24 -12.55
C GLU A 382 -3.49 -12.29 -13.23
N PRO A 383 -2.27 -12.75 -13.55
CA PRO A 383 -1.77 -14.12 -13.37
C PRO A 383 -1.29 -14.44 -11.94
N VAL A 384 -1.20 -13.45 -11.04
CA VAL A 384 -0.60 -13.64 -9.70
C VAL A 384 -1.32 -14.71 -8.89
N THR A 385 -2.66 -14.77 -8.93
CA THR A 385 -3.44 -15.66 -8.07
C THR A 385 -3.69 -17.05 -8.62
N THR A 386 -3.78 -17.25 -9.93
CA THR A 386 -4.25 -18.51 -10.52
C THR A 386 -3.18 -19.27 -11.28
N THR A 387 -2.46 -18.61 -12.20
CA THR A 387 -1.52 -19.29 -13.11
C THR A 387 -0.06 -19.12 -12.69
N GLY A 388 0.30 -18.00 -12.07
CA GLY A 388 1.68 -17.57 -12.00
C GLY A 388 2.27 -17.37 -13.40
N TRP A 389 3.59 -17.47 -13.52
CA TRP A 389 4.31 -17.47 -14.79
C TRP A 389 5.71 -18.08 -14.65
N THR A 390 6.26 -18.49 -15.78
CA THR A 390 7.61 -19.03 -15.97
C THR A 390 8.49 -18.02 -16.70
N ALA A 391 9.80 -18.29 -16.75
CA ALA A 391 10.75 -17.47 -17.50
C ALA A 391 10.43 -17.41 -19.01
N ALA A 392 9.78 -18.45 -19.56
CA ALA A 392 9.40 -18.50 -20.97
C ALA A 392 8.22 -17.57 -21.30
N ASP A 393 7.31 -17.36 -20.35
CA ASP A 393 6.16 -16.45 -20.52
C ASP A 393 6.64 -14.98 -20.59
N GLY A 394 7.75 -14.67 -19.90
CA GLY A 394 8.43 -13.38 -19.94
C GLY A 394 7.64 -12.13 -19.51
N PRO A 395 6.59 -12.18 -18.67
CA PRO A 395 5.75 -11.01 -18.40
C PRO A 395 6.48 -9.93 -17.58
N SER A 396 7.45 -10.32 -16.75
CA SER A 396 8.21 -9.43 -15.86
C SER A 396 9.71 -9.64 -16.06
N LEU A 397 10.48 -8.56 -16.10
CA LEU A 397 11.94 -8.62 -16.13
C LEU A 397 12.50 -8.81 -14.71
N ASN A 398 11.92 -8.19 -13.69
CA ASN A 398 12.46 -8.22 -12.33
C ASN A 398 12.09 -9.51 -11.58
N LEU A 399 10.93 -10.08 -11.89
CA LEU A 399 10.43 -11.33 -11.35
C LEU A 399 10.17 -12.29 -12.51
N PRO A 400 11.20 -12.95 -13.06
CA PRO A 400 11.08 -13.72 -14.31
C PRO A 400 10.20 -14.96 -14.18
N GLN A 401 9.95 -15.45 -12.96
CA GLN A 401 9.05 -16.57 -12.71
C GLN A 401 8.43 -16.44 -11.33
N MET A 402 7.21 -16.95 -11.18
CA MET A 402 6.50 -16.98 -9.91
C MET A 402 5.43 -18.07 -9.95
N ALA A 403 5.34 -18.88 -8.89
CA ALA A 403 4.19 -19.76 -8.69
C ALA A 403 2.93 -18.94 -8.36
N PRO A 404 1.71 -19.43 -8.68
CA PRO A 404 0.48 -18.73 -8.29
C PRO A 404 0.35 -18.62 -6.77
N VAL A 405 -0.09 -17.45 -6.29
CA VAL A 405 -0.31 -17.16 -4.87
C VAL A 405 -1.66 -16.45 -4.68
N ALA A 406 -2.67 -17.21 -4.28
CA ALA A 406 -3.98 -16.69 -3.89
C ALA A 406 -3.97 -16.23 -2.41
N THR A 407 -3.61 -14.97 -2.18
CA THR A 407 -3.66 -14.37 -0.83
C THR A 407 -5.01 -13.72 -0.61
N VAL A 408 -5.76 -14.15 0.42
CA VAL A 408 -6.98 -13.48 0.86
C VAL A 408 -6.65 -12.05 1.30
N GLU A 409 -7.50 -11.10 0.93
CA GLU A 409 -7.32 -9.69 1.25
C GLU A 409 -7.24 -9.44 2.76
N ASP A 410 -6.32 -8.56 3.16
CA ASP A 410 -6.24 -8.06 4.53
C ASP A 410 -7.19 -6.88 4.76
N VAL A 411 -7.57 -6.67 6.01
CA VAL A 411 -8.61 -5.69 6.37
C VAL A 411 -8.22 -4.24 6.14
N SER A 412 -6.92 -3.92 6.04
CA SER A 412 -6.45 -2.55 5.77
C SER A 412 -6.54 -2.22 4.28
N HIS A 413 -6.10 -3.13 3.41
CA HIS A 413 -6.22 -2.97 1.97
C HIS A 413 -7.66 -3.15 1.50
N GLY A 414 -8.43 -4.04 2.14
CA GLY A 414 -9.85 -4.24 1.87
C GLY A 414 -10.69 -2.96 2.00
N VAL A 415 -10.27 -1.98 2.81
CA VAL A 415 -10.89 -0.65 2.85
C VAL A 415 -10.87 0.03 1.48
N LEU A 416 -9.78 -0.11 0.73
CA LEU A 416 -9.63 0.52 -0.59
C LEU A 416 -10.55 -0.14 -1.62
N ASP A 417 -10.79 -1.45 -1.47
CA ASP A 417 -11.72 -2.20 -2.30
C ASP A 417 -13.18 -1.87 -1.95
N ILE A 418 -13.50 -1.64 -0.67
CA ILE A 418 -14.82 -1.13 -0.29
C ILE A 418 -15.07 0.25 -0.89
N VAL A 419 -14.06 1.10 -0.95
CA VAL A 419 -14.14 2.41 -1.64
C VAL A 419 -14.39 2.23 -3.14
N LEU A 420 -13.79 1.24 -3.80
CA LEU A 420 -14.10 0.86 -5.18
C LEU A 420 -15.58 0.53 -5.33
N VAL A 421 -16.07 -0.42 -4.53
CA VAL A 421 -17.43 -0.97 -4.63
C VAL A 421 -18.46 0.13 -4.37
N SER A 422 -18.29 0.88 -3.27
CA SER A 422 -19.18 1.98 -2.89
C SER A 422 -19.21 3.08 -3.98
N SER A 423 -18.05 3.44 -4.53
CA SER A 423 -17.97 4.47 -5.57
C SER A 423 -18.63 4.03 -6.88
N ALA A 424 -18.37 2.79 -7.33
CA ALA A 424 -18.99 2.23 -8.52
C ALA A 424 -20.51 2.10 -8.36
N HIS A 425 -20.97 1.59 -7.21
CA HIS A 425 -22.40 1.52 -6.89
C HIS A 425 -23.08 2.89 -6.95
N ARG A 426 -22.50 3.90 -6.30
CA ARG A 426 -23.04 5.28 -6.30
C ARG A 426 -23.10 5.90 -7.69
N ALA A 427 -22.24 5.46 -8.61
CA ALA A 427 -22.25 5.88 -10.00
C ALA A 427 -23.18 5.03 -10.89
N GLY A 428 -24.00 4.16 -10.28
CA GLY A 428 -24.97 3.30 -10.96
C GLY A 428 -24.32 2.28 -11.88
N MET A 429 -23.14 1.75 -11.51
CA MET A 429 -22.41 0.80 -12.33
C MET A 429 -21.93 -0.43 -11.54
N VAL A 430 -21.89 -1.56 -12.24
CA VAL A 430 -21.29 -2.84 -11.82
C VAL A 430 -21.94 -3.51 -10.62
N PHE A 431 -22.02 -2.83 -9.47
CA PHE A 431 -22.56 -3.35 -8.21
C PHE A 431 -23.98 -2.83 -7.97
N ASN A 432 -24.79 -3.63 -7.29
CA ASN A 432 -26.14 -3.29 -6.83
C ASN A 432 -26.26 -3.37 -5.29
N ASP A 433 -27.40 -2.99 -4.73
CA ASP A 433 -27.62 -2.98 -3.27
C ASP A 433 -27.38 -4.34 -2.61
N ARG A 434 -27.73 -5.46 -3.29
CA ARG A 434 -27.50 -6.81 -2.77
C ARG A 434 -26.01 -7.10 -2.64
N ASP A 435 -25.19 -6.62 -3.58
CA ASP A 435 -23.74 -6.76 -3.49
C ASP A 435 -23.21 -6.01 -2.27
N LEU A 436 -23.69 -4.79 -2.02
CA LEU A 436 -23.27 -3.99 -0.87
C LEU A 436 -23.67 -4.65 0.45
N GLN A 437 -24.87 -5.24 0.54
CA GLN A 437 -25.28 -6.02 1.71
C GLN A 437 -24.33 -7.21 1.97
N ARG A 438 -23.83 -7.87 0.92
CA ARG A 438 -22.85 -8.96 1.08
C ARG A 438 -21.52 -8.47 1.64
N PHE A 439 -21.04 -7.29 1.23
CA PHE A 439 -19.86 -6.65 1.83
C PHE A 439 -20.09 -6.21 3.27
N CYS A 440 -21.26 -5.68 3.60
CA CYS A 440 -21.65 -5.38 4.99
C CYS A 440 -21.56 -6.65 5.85
N ARG A 441 -22.07 -7.79 5.35
CA ARG A 441 -21.98 -9.07 6.07
C ARG A 441 -20.55 -9.58 6.19
N THR A 442 -19.69 -9.38 5.20
CA THR A 442 -18.25 -9.67 5.34
C THR A 442 -17.66 -8.92 6.53
N LEU A 443 -17.94 -7.62 6.65
CA LEU A 443 -17.48 -6.82 7.78
C LEU A 443 -18.03 -7.35 9.11
N LEU A 444 -19.36 -7.46 9.22
CA LEU A 444 -20.06 -7.74 10.47
C LEU A 444 -19.87 -9.17 10.97
N GLN A 445 -19.69 -10.14 10.07
CA GLN A 445 -19.58 -11.56 10.41
C GLN A 445 -18.15 -12.09 10.41
N ARG A 446 -17.23 -11.49 9.64
CA ARG A 446 -15.86 -12.02 9.46
C ARG A 446 -14.77 -11.05 9.88
N VAL A 447 -14.89 -9.77 9.56
CA VAL A 447 -13.83 -8.79 9.89
C VAL A 447 -13.87 -8.42 11.37
N LEU A 448 -15.03 -7.99 11.89
CA LEU A 448 -15.17 -7.69 13.32
C LEU A 448 -15.12 -8.97 14.14
N THR A 449 -14.43 -8.95 15.28
CA THR A 449 -14.49 -10.08 16.23
C THR A 449 -15.92 -10.27 16.73
N PRO A 450 -16.36 -11.49 17.06
CA PRO A 450 -17.70 -11.74 17.61
C PRO A 450 -17.98 -10.89 18.85
N GLU A 451 -16.97 -10.65 19.70
CA GLU A 451 -17.07 -9.89 20.93
C GLU A 451 -17.08 -8.37 20.73
N ARG A 452 -16.86 -7.89 19.48
CA ARG A 452 -16.82 -6.46 19.13
C ARG A 452 -15.78 -5.68 19.94
N ASN A 453 -14.58 -6.24 20.01
CA ASN A 453 -13.44 -5.64 20.71
C ASN A 453 -12.15 -5.66 19.86
N GLY A 454 -12.25 -6.07 18.61
CA GLY A 454 -11.12 -6.16 17.69
C GLY A 454 -11.56 -6.47 16.27
N ILE A 455 -10.56 -6.69 15.41
CA ILE A 455 -10.76 -7.13 14.03
C ILE A 455 -9.81 -8.28 13.71
N HIS A 456 -10.21 -9.16 12.81
CA HIS A 456 -9.32 -10.16 12.22
C HIS A 456 -8.39 -9.54 11.18
N LEU A 457 -7.27 -10.20 10.87
CA LEU A 457 -6.31 -9.71 9.88
C LEU A 457 -6.87 -9.73 8.45
N ARG A 458 -7.69 -10.73 8.10
CA ARG A 458 -8.20 -10.95 6.74
C ARG A 458 -9.72 -10.84 6.65
N VAL A 459 -10.21 -10.53 5.46
CA VAL A 459 -11.64 -10.32 5.19
C VAL A 459 -12.49 -11.59 5.35
N ASP A 460 -11.87 -12.77 5.34
CA ASP A 460 -12.54 -14.05 5.62
C ASP A 460 -12.54 -14.44 7.12
N GLY A 461 -11.94 -13.61 7.98
CA GLY A 461 -11.79 -13.87 9.41
C GLY A 461 -10.55 -14.68 9.78
N THR A 462 -9.69 -15.03 8.82
CA THR A 462 -8.43 -15.75 9.10
C THR A 462 -7.28 -14.81 9.47
N GLY A 463 -6.16 -15.38 9.93
CA GLY A 463 -4.95 -14.63 10.32
C GLY A 463 -4.93 -14.14 11.76
N GLY A 464 -5.98 -14.41 12.55
CA GLY A 464 -6.08 -14.04 13.96
C GLY A 464 -6.48 -12.58 14.18
N VAL A 465 -6.68 -12.20 15.43
CA VAL A 465 -7.00 -10.81 15.82
C VAL A 465 -5.77 -9.93 15.58
N ALA A 466 -5.99 -8.77 14.95
CA ALA A 466 -4.94 -7.86 14.50
C ALA A 466 -5.12 -6.43 15.08
N PRO A 467 -4.68 -6.17 16.33
CA PRO A 467 -4.83 -4.87 16.98
C PRO A 467 -4.21 -3.69 16.21
N ASP A 468 -3.07 -3.92 15.55
CA ASP A 468 -2.38 -2.89 14.76
C ASP A 468 -3.20 -2.41 13.55
N TYR A 469 -4.23 -3.16 13.16
CA TYR A 469 -5.09 -2.87 12.02
C TYR A 469 -6.37 -2.11 12.42
N LEU A 470 -6.57 -1.79 13.71
CA LEU A 470 -7.78 -1.08 14.19
C LEU A 470 -8.02 0.28 13.49
N HIS A 471 -6.97 0.91 12.95
CA HIS A 471 -7.09 2.11 12.13
C HIS A 471 -7.97 1.90 10.87
N ALA A 472 -8.07 0.66 10.36
CA ALA A 472 -8.87 0.32 9.19
C ALA A 472 -10.38 0.50 9.42
N LEU A 473 -10.85 0.47 10.68
CA LEU A 473 -12.26 0.64 11.04
C LEU A 473 -12.88 1.90 10.40
N GLY A 474 -12.12 3.01 10.36
CA GLY A 474 -12.61 4.27 9.79
C GLY A 474 -12.96 4.16 8.29
N GLY A 475 -12.24 3.32 7.55
CA GLY A 475 -12.50 3.08 6.14
C GLY A 475 -13.71 2.19 5.86
N TRP A 476 -13.94 1.20 6.73
CA TRP A 476 -15.10 0.30 6.62
C TRP A 476 -16.44 0.99 6.87
N LEU A 477 -16.44 2.15 7.53
CA LEU A 477 -17.64 2.97 7.73
C LEU A 477 -18.30 3.44 6.43
N GLU A 478 -17.61 3.39 5.28
CA GLU A 478 -18.23 3.65 3.98
C GLU A 478 -19.44 2.75 3.68
N LEU A 479 -19.51 1.58 4.32
CA LEU A 479 -20.65 0.67 4.22
C LEU A 479 -21.87 1.07 5.07
N ALA A 480 -21.73 2.01 6.01
CA ALA A 480 -22.81 2.44 6.89
C ALA A 480 -24.01 3.07 6.17
N ARG A 481 -23.80 3.56 4.93
CA ARG A 481 -24.89 4.02 4.05
C ARG A 481 -25.87 2.91 3.69
N TYR A 482 -25.38 1.69 3.57
CA TYR A 482 -26.15 0.55 3.06
C TYR A 482 -26.70 -0.31 4.20
N ASP A 483 -26.00 -0.34 5.34
CA ASP A 483 -26.47 -0.99 6.55
C ASP A 483 -26.06 -0.16 7.79
N PRO A 484 -27.01 0.53 8.46
CA PRO A 484 -26.71 1.31 9.66
C PRO A 484 -26.07 0.51 10.81
N ALA A 485 -26.25 -0.82 10.85
CA ALA A 485 -25.59 -1.68 11.84
C ALA A 485 -24.06 -1.58 11.75
N VAL A 486 -23.51 -1.32 10.56
CA VAL A 486 -22.08 -1.08 10.37
C VAL A 486 -21.57 0.05 11.25
N TYR A 487 -22.28 1.20 11.29
CA TYR A 487 -21.88 2.32 12.13
C TYR A 487 -21.88 1.94 13.61
N HIS A 488 -22.97 1.32 14.08
CA HIS A 488 -23.13 0.94 15.49
C HIS A 488 -22.08 -0.08 15.93
N GLU A 489 -21.82 -1.11 15.13
CA GLU A 489 -20.89 -2.18 15.47
C GLU A 489 -19.41 -1.73 15.35
N ILE A 490 -19.08 -0.88 14.37
CA ILE A 490 -17.75 -0.25 14.32
C ILE A 490 -17.54 0.67 15.52
N ARG A 491 -18.53 1.52 15.84
CA ARG A 491 -18.43 2.42 17.00
C ARG A 491 -18.21 1.62 18.27
N ARG A 492 -19.04 0.61 18.53
CA ARG A 492 -18.91 -0.30 19.68
C ARG A 492 -17.50 -0.93 19.74
N THR A 493 -17.01 -1.41 18.60
CA THR A 493 -15.67 -2.01 18.50
C THR A 493 -14.57 -1.00 18.82
N ALA A 494 -14.68 0.22 18.29
CA ALA A 494 -13.72 1.30 18.54
C ALA A 494 -13.73 1.75 20.01
N GLU A 495 -14.90 1.81 20.67
CA GLU A 495 -15.03 2.12 22.10
C GLU A 495 -14.37 1.02 22.95
N ALA A 496 -14.72 -0.24 22.70
CA ALA A 496 -14.18 -1.38 23.42
C ALA A 496 -12.65 -1.50 23.27
N ALA A 497 -12.13 -1.26 22.07
CA ALA A 497 -10.71 -1.27 21.78
C ALA A 497 -9.99 0.05 22.11
N LYS A 498 -10.70 1.06 22.62
CA LYS A 498 -10.18 2.39 22.99
C LYS A 498 -9.41 3.06 21.85
N VAL A 499 -9.92 2.93 20.63
CA VAL A 499 -9.30 3.51 19.44
C VAL A 499 -9.38 5.03 19.54
N THR A 500 -8.25 5.68 19.31
CA THR A 500 -8.16 7.13 19.27
C THR A 500 -7.70 7.66 17.93
N ASP A 501 -7.41 6.80 16.95
CA ASP A 501 -6.90 7.22 15.62
C ASP A 501 -7.77 8.32 14.96
N LEU A 502 -7.14 9.36 14.43
CA LEU A 502 -7.84 10.52 13.83
C LEU A 502 -8.68 10.13 12.60
N GLY A 503 -8.20 9.17 11.81
CA GLY A 503 -8.95 8.64 10.67
C GLY A 503 -10.24 7.96 11.11
N VAL A 504 -10.19 7.17 12.18
CA VAL A 504 -11.38 6.53 12.78
C VAL A 504 -12.31 7.56 13.42
N VAL A 505 -11.79 8.48 14.24
CA VAL A 505 -12.57 9.52 14.92
C VAL A 505 -13.31 10.40 13.91
N SER A 506 -12.62 10.92 12.90
CA SER A 506 -13.22 11.79 11.88
C SER A 506 -14.25 11.05 11.03
N ALA A 507 -14.01 9.78 10.69
CA ALA A 507 -14.97 8.97 9.95
C ALA A 507 -16.24 8.68 10.76
N LEU A 508 -16.12 8.37 12.05
CA LEU A 508 -17.29 8.20 12.94
C LEU A 508 -18.14 9.48 12.99
N LEU A 509 -17.51 10.64 13.18
CA LEU A 509 -18.22 11.93 13.21
C LEU A 509 -18.94 12.24 11.89
N LYS A 510 -18.29 11.99 10.75
CA LYS A 510 -18.90 12.12 9.42
C LYS A 510 -20.15 11.24 9.31
N TRP A 511 -20.02 9.95 9.61
CA TRP A 511 -21.11 9.00 9.42
C TRP A 511 -22.25 9.16 10.43
N GLU A 512 -21.96 9.63 11.64
CA GLU A 512 -22.99 10.04 12.60
C GLU A 512 -23.89 11.13 12.01
N ARG A 513 -23.28 12.16 11.40
CA ARG A 513 -24.04 13.23 10.72
C ARG A 513 -24.80 12.73 9.50
N VAL A 514 -24.19 11.90 8.66
CA VAL A 514 -24.85 11.34 7.46
C VAL A 514 -26.08 10.51 7.85
N LEU A 515 -25.98 9.66 8.87
CA LEU A 515 -27.09 8.85 9.36
C LEU A 515 -28.19 9.68 10.04
N ALA A 516 -27.85 10.83 10.60
CA ALA A 516 -28.81 11.80 11.12
C ALA A 516 -29.51 12.65 10.04
N GLY A 517 -29.32 12.34 8.75
CA GLY A 517 -29.91 13.08 7.63
C GLY A 517 -29.08 14.27 7.15
N GLY A 518 -27.84 14.41 7.64
CA GLY A 518 -26.85 15.32 7.06
C GLY A 518 -26.45 14.90 5.64
N ARG A 519 -26.06 15.89 4.83
CA ARG A 519 -25.58 15.64 3.45
C ARG A 519 -24.21 14.98 3.44
#